data_AF-A0A142XYR0-F1
#
_entry.id   AF-A0A142XYR0-F1
#
_cell.length_a   1.000
_cell.length_b   1.000
_cell.length_c   1.000
_cell.angle_alpha   90.00
_cell.angle_beta   90.00
_cell.angle_gamma   90.00
#
_symmetry.space_group_name_H-M   'P 1'
#
loop_
_entity.id
_entity.type
_entity.pdbx_description
1 polymer ?
#
loop_
_entity_poly.entity_id
_entity_poly.type
_entity_poly.pdbx_seq_one_letter_code
_entity_poly.pdbx_strand_id
1 'polypeptide(L)' 'MKHFYDLRTVDDLAEGEIAVPEPGITYDLRTINNRKLDVGSVVDVIRQGPTLFARTASGDSIAVSGHGAAILVPHDL' A
#
# COMPACT_ATOMS: atom_id res chain seq x y z
N MET A 1 9.05 13.17 3.50
CA MET A 1 8.63 11.77 3.47
C MET A 1 7.11 11.78 3.44
N LYS A 2 6.48 11.09 2.50
CA LYS A 2 5.02 11.05 2.38
C LYS A 2 4.45 9.90 3.21
N HIS A 3 3.28 10.11 3.77
CA HIS A 3 2.50 9.06 4.43
C HIS A 3 1.31 8.64 3.57
N PHE A 4 0.63 7.56 3.95
CA PHE A 4 -0.51 7.06 3.17
C PHE A 4 -1.68 8.06 3.17
N TYR A 5 -1.90 8.81 4.26
CA TYR A 5 -2.91 9.88 4.27
C TYR A 5 -2.62 11.02 3.28
N ASP A 6 -1.38 11.15 2.79
CA ASP A 6 -1.03 12.16 1.77
C ASP A 6 -1.44 11.73 0.36
N LEU A 7 -1.83 10.47 0.17
CA LEU A 7 -2.15 9.89 -1.13
C LEU A 7 -3.66 9.95 -1.40
N ARG A 8 -4.02 10.61 -2.49
CA ARG A 8 -5.41 10.66 -3.01
C ARG A 8 -5.51 10.04 -4.39
N THR A 9 -4.45 10.15 -5.17
CA THR A 9 -4.32 9.68 -6.55
C THR A 9 -2.93 9.07 -6.76
N VAL A 10 -2.77 8.26 -7.81
CA VAL A 10 -1.47 7.69 -8.18
C VAL A 10 -0.42 8.77 -8.44
N ASP A 11 -0.83 9.91 -8.99
CA ASP A 11 0.07 11.02 -9.33
C ASP A 11 0.55 11.82 -8.13
N ASP A 12 0.06 11.53 -6.92
CA ASP A 12 0.65 12.06 -5.69
C ASP A 12 2.02 11.42 -5.40
N LEU A 13 2.43 10.36 -6.10
CA LEU A 13 3.80 9.86 -6.08
C LEU A 13 4.44 10.05 -7.47
N ALA A 14 5.69 10.53 -7.50
CA ALA A 14 6.52 10.45 -8.70
C ALA A 14 6.94 8.99 -8.97
N GLU A 15 7.38 8.69 -10.20
CA GLU A 15 7.88 7.35 -10.55
C GLU A 15 9.02 6.92 -9.61
N GLY A 16 8.87 5.74 -8.98
CA GLY A 16 9.84 5.23 -8.00
C GLY A 16 9.80 5.91 -6.62
N GLU A 17 8.97 6.93 -6.42
CA GLU A 17 8.76 7.54 -5.10
C GLU A 17 7.97 6.60 -4.20
N ILE A 18 8.27 6.65 -2.89
CA ILE A 18 7.61 5.87 -1.87
C ILE A 18 6.82 6.74 -0.88
N ALA A 19 5.72 6.19 -0.39
CA ALA A 19 5.07 6.61 0.84
C ALA A 19 5.19 5.51 1.88
N VAL A 20 5.20 5.85 3.17
CA VAL A 20 5.30 4.89 4.28
C VAL A 20 4.06 4.99 5.17
N PRO A 21 3.72 3.94 5.95
CA PRO A 21 2.70 4.04 6.97
C PRO A 21 2.92 5.22 7.93
N GLU A 22 1.85 5.70 8.53
CA GLU A 22 1.90 6.68 9.60
C GLU A 22 2.58 6.10 10.85
N PRO A 23 3.23 6.93 11.68
CA PRO A 23 3.74 6.48 12.97
C PRO A 23 2.63 5.84 13.82
N GLY A 24 2.88 4.62 14.31
CA GLY A 24 1.93 3.89 15.15
C GLY A 24 0.83 3.14 14.40
N ILE A 25 0.78 3.25 13.07
CA ILE A 25 -0.19 2.54 12.21
C ILE A 25 0.55 1.54 11.35
N THR A 26 -0.05 0.37 11.18
CA THR A 26 0.35 -0.64 10.20
C THR A 26 -0.84 -0.97 9.30
N TYR A 27 -0.57 -1.57 8.15
CA TYR A 27 -1.59 -1.89 7.16
C TYR A 27 -1.55 -3.37 6.79
N ASP A 28 -2.71 -3.99 6.81
CA ASP A 28 -2.95 -5.28 6.17
C ASP A 28 -3.43 -5.08 4.73
N LEU A 29 -3.23 -6.08 3.88
CA LEU A 29 -3.83 -6.12 2.55
C LEU A 29 -5.06 -7.04 2.53
N ARG A 30 -6.13 -6.56 1.92
CA ARG A 30 -7.34 -7.36 1.67
C ARG A 30 -7.72 -7.37 0.21
N THR A 31 -8.33 -8.45 -0.25
CA THR A 31 -8.99 -8.46 -1.56
C THR A 31 -10.24 -7.58 -1.54
N ILE A 32 -10.78 -7.26 -2.72
CA ILE A 32 -12.05 -6.53 -2.87
C ILE A 32 -13.24 -7.22 -2.18
N ASN A 33 -13.16 -8.54 -1.97
CA ASN A 33 -14.17 -9.32 -1.25
C ASN A 33 -13.87 -9.41 0.26
N ASN A 34 -13.04 -8.51 0.78
CA ASN A 34 -12.67 -8.37 2.19
C ASN A 34 -11.93 -9.58 2.79
N ARG A 35 -11.30 -10.42 1.98
CA ARG A 35 -10.45 -11.51 2.47
C ARG A 35 -9.04 -10.98 2.75
N LYS A 36 -8.51 -11.20 3.96
CA LYS A 36 -7.11 -10.87 4.30
C LYS A 36 -6.14 -11.70 3.46
N LEU A 37 -5.13 -11.03 2.91
CA LEU A 37 -3.99 -11.65 2.25
C LEU A 37 -2.94 -11.98 3.32
N ASP A 38 -2.41 -13.20 3.28
CA ASP A 38 -1.39 -13.67 4.22
C ASP A 38 0.01 -13.38 3.67
N VAL A 39 0.35 -12.09 3.59
CA VAL A 39 1.59 -11.56 2.98
C VAL A 39 2.36 -10.65 3.94
N GLY A 40 2.02 -10.69 5.23
CA GLY A 40 2.58 -9.78 6.24
C GLY A 40 2.06 -8.34 6.13
N SER A 41 2.57 -7.47 7.01
CA SER A 41 2.21 -6.05 7.04
C SER A 41 2.88 -5.28 5.89
N VAL A 42 2.23 -4.21 5.45
CA VAL A 42 2.80 -3.28 4.45
C VAL A 42 3.88 -2.42 5.09
N VAL A 43 5.02 -2.31 4.41
CA VAL A 43 6.18 -1.51 4.82
C VAL A 43 6.15 -0.14 4.14
N ASP A 44 5.78 -0.11 2.86
CA ASP A 44 5.63 1.11 2.07
C ASP A 44 4.77 0.87 0.83
N VAL A 45 4.42 1.96 0.15
CA VAL A 45 3.80 1.97 -1.18
C VAL A 45 4.74 2.68 -2.14
N ILE A 46 5.01 2.09 -3.29
CA ILE A 46 5.84 2.66 -4.36
C ILE A 46 5.02 2.83 -5.63
N ARG A 47 5.27 3.91 -6.38
CA ARG A 47 4.75 4.06 -7.74
C ARG A 47 5.63 3.34 -8.75
N GLN A 48 5.03 2.48 -9.56
CA GLN A 48 5.65 1.85 -10.72
C GLN A 48 4.71 1.99 -11.92
N GLY A 49 5.05 2.90 -12.84
CA GLY A 49 4.21 3.30 -13.95
C GLY A 49 2.87 3.90 -13.48
N PRO A 50 1.72 3.45 -14.01
CA PRO A 50 0.41 3.95 -13.63
C PRO A 50 -0.17 3.29 -12.36
N THR A 51 0.62 2.49 -11.65
CA THR A 51 0.14 1.66 -10.53
C THR A 51 0.96 1.89 -9.27
N LEU A 52 0.26 1.93 -8.14
CA LEU A 52 0.84 1.87 -6.81
C LEU A 52 0.92 0.41 -6.35
N PHE A 53 2.08 0.03 -5.83
CA PHE A 53 2.34 -1.29 -5.26
C PHE A 53 2.68 -1.15 -3.79
N ALA A 54 2.00 -1.91 -2.93
CA ALA A 54 2.38 -2.09 -1.54
C ALA A 54 3.47 -3.16 -1.45
N ARG A 55 4.59 -2.83 -0.82
CA ARG A 55 5.65 -3.78 -0.48
C ARG A 55 5.47 -4.26 0.95
N THR A 56 5.54 -5.57 1.17
CA THR A 56 5.26 -6.17 2.47
C THR A 56 6.52 -6.64 3.18
N ALA A 57 6.40 -6.88 4.49
CA ALA A 57 7.50 -7.42 5.31
C ALA A 57 7.94 -8.83 4.86
N SER A 58 7.06 -9.57 4.18
CA SER A 58 7.36 -10.87 3.57
C SER A 58 8.11 -10.77 2.23
N GLY A 59 8.28 -9.56 1.70
CA GLY A 59 8.94 -9.30 0.41
C GLY A 59 8.00 -9.31 -0.79
N ASP A 60 6.69 -9.42 -0.59
CA ASP A 60 5.70 -9.39 -1.67
C ASP A 60 5.47 -7.95 -2.17
N SER A 61 5.10 -7.84 -3.45
CA SER A 61 4.68 -6.57 -4.08
C SER A 61 3.29 -6.75 -4.66
N ILE A 62 2.31 -6.03 -4.10
CA ILE A 62 0.89 -6.20 -4.42
C ILE A 62 0.30 -4.88 -4.91
N ALA A 63 -0.39 -4.90 -6.05
CA ALA A 63 -1.05 -3.71 -6.57
C ALA A 63 -2.16 -3.23 -5.63
N VAL A 64 -2.13 -1.93 -5.28
CA VAL A 64 -3.11 -1.25 -4.40
C VAL A 64 -3.86 -0.11 -5.10
N SER A 65 -3.65 0.02 -6.42
CA SER A 65 -4.44 0.89 -7.29
C SER A 65 -4.75 0.18 -8.61
N GLY A 66 -5.82 0.59 -9.27
CA GLY A 66 -6.25 -0.01 -10.54
C GLY A 66 -7.23 -1.18 -10.35
N HIS A 67 -7.55 -1.87 -11.45
CA HIS A 67 -8.59 -2.88 -11.45
C HIS A 67 -8.17 -4.14 -10.67
N GLY A 68 -9.00 -4.57 -9.72
CA GLY A 68 -8.75 -5.77 -8.90
C GLY A 68 -7.66 -5.59 -7.83
N ALA A 69 -7.24 -4.36 -7.57
CA ALA A 69 -6.22 -4.06 -6.58
C ALA A 69 -6.64 -4.48 -5.16
N ALA A 70 -5.63 -4.79 -4.34
CA ALA A 70 -5.83 -5.00 -2.92
C ALA A 70 -6.13 -3.68 -2.20
N ILE A 71 -6.83 -3.78 -1.08
CA ILE A 71 -7.22 -2.66 -0.23
C ILE A 71 -6.28 -2.62 0.95
N LEU A 72 -5.67 -1.45 1.19
CA LEU A 72 -4.91 -1.14 2.40
C LEU A 72 -5.89 -0.93 3.56
N VAL A 73 -5.73 -1.68 4.65
CA VAL A 73 -6.58 -1.59 5.83
C VAL A 73 -5.73 -1.25 7.05
N PRO A 74 -5.91 -0.05 7.64
CA PRO A 74 -5.13 0.39 8.80
C PRO A 74 -5.51 -0.38 10.07
N HIS A 75 -4.54 -0.59 10.94
CA HIS A 75 -4.71 -1.01 12.32
C HIS A 75 -3.57 -0.47 13.19
N ASP A 76 -3.84 -0.28 14.48
CA ASP A 76 -2.85 0.19 15.45
C ASP A 76 -1.77 -0.89 15.69
N LEU A 77 -0.53 -0.44 15.90
CA LEU A 77 0.62 -1.27 16.28
C LEU A 77 0.60 -1.70 17.76
#